data_AF-A0A914P189-F1
#
_entry.id   AF-A0A914P189-F1
#
_cell.length_a   1.000
_cell.length_b   1.000
_cell.length_c   1.000
_cell.angle_alpha   90.00
_cell.angle_beta   90.00
_cell.angle_gamma   90.00
#
_symmetry.space_group_name_H-M   'P 1'
#
loop_
_entity.id
_entity.type
_entity.pdbx_description
1 polymer ?
#
loop_
_entity_poly.entity_id
_entity_poly.type
_entity_poly.pdbx_seq_one_letter_code
_entity_poly.pdbx_strand_id
1 'polypeptide(L)'
;MRPLTDEETEKLFKKLAHYIGDNIRLLIDREDGNYCFRYHKDRVYYCNEELMKQAATISRKELISFGTCLGKFTKAQKFFLHITALDYLAPYAKWRVWLKPTAEQQFLYGNNVLKNGVGRMTEGTGDRLIIY
;
A
#
# COMPACT_ATOMS: atom_id res chain seq x y z
N MET A 1 17.86 4.01 6.43
CA MET A 1 17.21 3.55 5.19
C MET A 1 18.06 2.46 4.57
N ARG A 2 17.51 1.27 4.40
CA ARG A 2 18.17 0.17 3.67
C ARG A 2 17.30 -0.27 2.49
N PRO A 3 17.87 -0.83 1.41
CA PRO A 3 17.07 -1.58 0.45
C PRO A 3 16.38 -2.78 1.12
N LEU A 4 15.25 -3.19 0.57
CA LEU A 4 14.59 -4.42 0.98
C LEU A 4 15.43 -5.61 0.52
N THR A 5 15.39 -6.71 1.28
CA THR A 5 15.95 -7.98 0.82
C THR A 5 15.01 -8.63 -0.18
N ASP A 6 15.48 -9.63 -0.94
CA ASP A 6 14.66 -10.32 -1.94
C ASP A 6 13.42 -10.97 -1.29
N GLU A 7 13.58 -11.58 -0.12
CA GLU A 7 12.45 -12.17 0.64
C GLU A 7 11.41 -11.14 1.10
N GLU A 8 11.87 -9.97 1.57
CA GLU A 8 10.98 -8.89 1.99
C GLU A 8 10.23 -8.29 0.80
N THR A 9 10.94 -8.17 -0.31
CA THR A 9 10.43 -7.67 -1.59
C THR A 9 9.36 -8.61 -2.12
N GLU A 10 9.60 -9.93 -2.09
CA GLU A 10 8.62 -10.93 -2.49
C GLU A 10 7.36 -10.87 -1.59
N LYS A 11 7.53 -10.75 -0.27
CA LYS A 11 6.39 -10.64 0.66
C LYS A 11 5.57 -9.37 0.44
N LEU A 12 6.25 -8.24 0.19
CA LEU A 12 5.61 -6.97 -0.16
C LEU A 12 4.82 -7.11 -1.45
N PHE A 13 5.46 -7.58 -2.52
CA PHE A 13 4.82 -7.73 -3.83
C PHE A 13 3.70 -8.76 -3.81
N LYS A 14 3.85 -9.87 -3.11
CA LYS A 14 2.77 -10.85 -2.92
C LYS A 14 1.56 -10.19 -2.25
N LYS A 15 1.75 -9.31 -1.27
CA LYS A 15 0.64 -8.61 -0.62
C LYS A 15 0.01 -7.57 -1.54
N LEU A 16 0.81 -6.82 -2.31
CA LEU A 16 0.33 -5.82 -3.27
C LEU A 16 -0.41 -6.46 -4.46
N ALA A 17 0.10 -7.59 -4.97
CA ALA A 17 -0.48 -8.34 -6.08
C ALA A 17 -1.92 -8.81 -5.77
N HIS A 18 -2.23 -9.05 -4.49
CA HIS A 18 -3.61 -9.37 -4.08
C HIS A 18 -4.59 -8.20 -4.25
N TYR A 19 -4.14 -6.95 -4.37
CA TYR A 19 -5.02 -5.79 -4.55
C TYR A 19 -4.97 -5.25 -5.98
N ILE A 20 -3.78 -5.24 -6.57
CA ILE A 20 -3.54 -4.61 -7.87
C ILE A 20 -3.34 -5.62 -9.01
N GLY A 21 -3.08 -6.90 -8.69
CA GLY A 21 -2.67 -7.90 -9.69
C GLY A 21 -1.30 -7.58 -10.30
N ASP A 22 -1.20 -7.70 -11.63
CA ASP A 22 0.04 -7.54 -12.39
C ASP A 22 0.44 -6.06 -12.62
N ASN A 23 -0.42 -5.13 -12.22
CA ASN A 23 -0.22 -3.68 -12.40
C ASN A 23 0.83 -3.08 -11.45
N ILE A 24 1.56 -3.90 -10.68
CA ILE A 24 2.62 -3.44 -9.78
C ILE A 24 3.73 -2.69 -10.54
N ARG A 25 3.99 -3.05 -11.81
CA ARG A 25 4.99 -2.37 -12.65
C ARG A 25 4.67 -0.88 -12.83
N LEU A 26 3.39 -0.52 -12.88
CA LEU A 26 2.93 0.87 -13.01
C LEU A 26 3.20 1.71 -11.75
N LEU A 27 3.50 1.08 -10.61
CA LEU A 27 3.96 1.78 -9.41
C LEU A 27 5.45 2.10 -9.44
N ILE A 28 6.25 1.40 -10.25
CA ILE A 28 7.70 1.62 -10.30
C ILE A 28 8.02 2.55 -11.47
N ASP A 29 7.44 2.23 -12.64
CA ASP A 29 7.63 2.96 -13.88
C ASP A 29 6.47 3.94 -14.09
N ARG A 30 6.60 5.13 -13.51
CA ARG A 30 5.73 6.28 -13.80
C ARG A 30 6.44 7.24 -14.73
N GLU A 31 5.67 7.93 -15.57
CA GLU A 31 6.18 8.98 -16.45
C GLU A 31 6.86 10.12 -15.68
N ASP A 32 6.45 10.35 -14.43
CA ASP A 32 7.01 11.37 -13.54
C ASP A 32 8.38 11.01 -12.94
N GLY A 33 8.84 9.76 -13.09
CA GLY A 33 10.14 9.30 -12.61
C GLY A 33 10.12 7.94 -11.90
N ASN A 34 11.32 7.46 -11.55
CA ASN A 34 11.50 6.16 -10.91
C ASN A 34 11.17 6.21 -9.42
N TYR A 35 10.30 5.31 -8.98
CA TYR A 35 9.98 5.14 -7.57
C TYR A 35 10.64 3.88 -7.00
N CYS A 36 11.13 4.00 -5.76
CA CYS A 36 11.77 2.90 -5.05
C CYS A 36 11.14 2.65 -3.68
N PHE A 37 11.20 1.38 -3.24
CA PHE A 37 10.81 0.98 -1.90
C PHE A 37 12.04 0.95 -0.98
N ARG A 38 11.91 1.51 0.21
CA ARG A 38 12.98 1.52 1.22
C ARG A 38 12.47 1.09 2.58
N TYR A 39 13.31 0.32 3.27
CA TYR A 39 13.02 -0.14 4.62
C TYR A 39 13.67 0.78 5.66
N HIS A 40 12.88 1.18 6.66
CA HIS A 40 13.36 1.96 7.78
C HIS A 40 12.50 1.74 9.03
N LYS A 41 13.14 1.40 10.16
CA LYS A 41 12.49 1.18 11.48
C LYS A 41 11.23 0.29 11.36
N ASP A 42 11.37 -0.86 10.69
CA ASP A 42 10.31 -1.85 10.45
C ASP A 42 9.16 -1.39 9.55
N ARG A 43 9.31 -0.24 8.90
CA ARG A 43 8.36 0.31 7.94
C ARG A 43 8.93 0.32 6.54
N VAL A 44 8.06 0.13 5.56
CA VAL A 44 8.37 0.26 4.14
C VAL A 44 7.81 1.57 3.65
N TYR A 45 8.68 2.37 3.06
CA TYR A 45 8.36 3.65 2.47
C TYR A 45 8.49 3.57 0.94
N TYR A 46 7.58 4.26 0.26
CA TYR A 46 7.55 4.46 -1.17
C TYR A 46 7.96 5.91 -1.47
N CYS A 47 9.02 6.09 -2.24
CA CYS A 47 9.61 7.40 -2.50
C CYS A 47 10.26 7.46 -3.89
N ASN A 48 10.33 8.67 -4.47
CA ASN A 48 11.11 8.94 -5.67
C ASN A 48 12.62 8.76 -5.37
N GLU A 49 13.40 8.30 -6.35
CA GLU A 49 14.86 8.19 -6.27
C GLU A 49 15.55 9.50 -5.87
N GLU A 50 15.07 10.65 -6.32
CA GLU A 50 15.63 11.95 -5.95
C GLU A 50 15.51 12.24 -4.45
N LEU A 51 14.31 11.99 -3.90
CA LEU A 51 14.02 12.14 -2.47
C LEU A 51 14.84 11.13 -1.66
N MET A 52 15.08 9.93 -2.21
CA MET A 52 15.96 8.94 -1.60
C MET A 52 17.41 9.42 -1.52
N LYS A 53 17.94 10.07 -2.56
CA LYS A 53 19.30 10.65 -2.55
C LYS A 53 19.43 11.74 -1.49
N GLN A 54 18.43 12.62 -1.37
CA GLN A 54 18.42 13.66 -0.33
C GLN A 54 18.30 13.07 1.08
N ALA A 55 17.44 12.06 1.26
CA ALA A 55 17.26 11.40 2.53
C ALA A 55 18.49 10.57 2.97
N ALA A 56 19.36 10.19 2.02
CA ALA A 56 20.62 9.50 2.33
C ALA A 56 21.64 10.40 3.06
N THR A 57 21.52 11.73 2.95
CA THR A 57 22.36 12.69 3.67
C THR A 57 21.98 12.81 5.16
N ILE A 58 20.76 12.40 5.52
CA ILE A 58 20.23 12.53 6.89
C ILE A 58 20.57 11.26 7.70
N SER A 59 20.96 11.45 8.97
CA SER A 59 21.29 10.35 9.84
C SER A 59 20.07 9.45 10.12
N ARG A 60 20.30 8.13 10.27
CA ARG A 60 19.22 7.16 10.54
C ARG A 60 18.44 7.45 11.83
N LYS A 61 19.08 8.10 12.81
CA LYS A 61 18.46 8.43 14.11
C LYS A 61 17.42 9.53 13.93
N GLU A 62 17.80 10.60 13.22
CA GLU A 62 16.97 11.80 12.98
C GLU A 62 15.89 11.57 11.93
N LEU A 63 16.10 10.63 11.00
CA LEU A 63 15.09 10.32 10.00
C LEU A 63 13.88 9.59 10.62
N ILE A 64 12.72 10.26 10.63
CA ILE A 64 11.45 9.73 11.14
C ILE A 64 10.67 9.05 10.00
N SER A 65 10.40 9.80 8.93
CA SER A 65 9.66 9.37 7.75
C SER A 65 10.19 10.04 6.49
N PHE A 66 10.05 9.40 5.35
CA PHE A 66 10.40 9.96 4.04
C PHE A 66 9.46 9.35 3.00
N GLY A 67 8.87 10.19 2.15
CA GLY A 67 7.82 9.76 1.23
C GLY A 67 6.60 9.17 1.94
N THR A 68 5.98 8.17 1.33
CA THR A 68 4.73 7.57 1.82
C THR A 68 5.01 6.23 2.48
N CYS A 69 4.56 6.07 3.73
CA CYS A 69 4.61 4.77 4.41
C CYS A 69 3.56 3.84 3.79
N LEU A 70 3.97 2.74 3.15
CA LEU A 70 3.02 1.75 2.64
C LEU A 70 2.62 0.75 3.71
N GLY A 71 3.51 0.46 4.64
CA GLY A 71 3.24 -0.56 5.63
C GLY A 71 4.38 -0.81 6.59
N LYS A 72 4.19 -1.83 7.42
CA LYS A 72 5.20 -2.30 8.36
C LYS A 72 5.34 -3.81 8.33
N PHE A 73 6.54 -4.29 8.64
CA PHE A 73 6.75 -5.70 8.93
C PHE A 73 6.42 -5.97 10.39
N THR A 74 5.65 -7.02 10.61
CA THR A 74 5.38 -7.54 11.96
C THR A 74 6.56 -8.39 12.44
N LYS A 75 6.65 -8.65 13.74
CA LYS A 75 7.66 -9.57 14.31
C LYS A 75 7.61 -10.96 13.68
N ALA A 76 6.42 -11.39 13.21
CA ALA A 76 6.20 -12.63 12.48
C ALA A 76 6.59 -12.55 10.99
N GLN A 77 7.34 -11.53 10.56
CA GLN A 77 7.79 -11.32 9.19
C GLN A 77 6.66 -11.24 8.15
N LYS A 78 5.43 -10.92 8.59
CA LYS A 78 4.30 -10.64 7.70
C LYS A 78 4.21 -9.14 7.43
N PHE A 79 4.00 -8.78 6.18
CA PHE A 79 3.80 -7.39 5.77
C PHE A 79 2.36 -6.94 6.07
N PHE A 80 2.23 -5.89 6.87
CA PHE A 80 0.98 -5.24 7.21
C PHE A 80 0.89 -3.91 6.45
N LEU A 81 -0.11 -3.81 5.57
CA LEU A 81 -0.36 -2.62 4.75
C LEU A 81 -1.09 -1.56 5.59
N HIS A 82 -0.65 -0.30 5.46
CA HIS A 82 -1.28 0.85 6.11
C HIS A 82 -2.23 1.58 5.15
N ILE A 83 -3.21 2.31 5.69
CA ILE A 83 -4.20 3.05 4.90
C ILE A 83 -3.58 4.15 4.02
N THR A 84 -2.42 4.67 4.40
CA THR A 84 -1.63 5.63 3.61
C THR A 84 -1.19 5.08 2.25
N ALA A 85 -1.23 3.76 2.05
CA ALA A 85 -1.01 3.17 0.74
C ALA A 85 -2.21 3.32 -0.21
N LEU A 86 -3.41 3.60 0.31
CA LEU A 86 -4.66 3.53 -0.45
C LEU A 86 -4.61 4.41 -1.69
N ASP A 87 -4.13 5.65 -1.59
CA ASP A 87 -4.08 6.59 -2.72
C ASP A 87 -3.25 6.09 -3.90
N TYR A 88 -2.22 5.29 -3.63
CA TYR A 88 -1.36 4.71 -4.66
C TYR A 88 -1.93 3.42 -5.23
N LEU A 89 -2.68 2.65 -4.43
CA LEU A 89 -3.27 1.38 -4.85
C LEU A 89 -4.62 1.54 -5.53
N ALA A 90 -5.38 2.54 -5.09
CA ALA A 90 -6.74 2.85 -5.52
C ALA A 90 -6.88 2.92 -7.05
N PRO A 91 -6.05 3.68 -7.80
CA PRO A 91 -6.19 3.82 -9.24
C PRO A 91 -6.01 2.51 -10.01
N TYR A 92 -5.17 1.62 -9.49
CA TYR A 92 -4.78 0.39 -10.17
C TYR A 92 -5.52 -0.85 -9.63
N ALA A 93 -6.36 -0.67 -8.60
CA ALA A 93 -7.12 -1.74 -7.96
C ALA A 93 -8.02 -2.47 -8.96
N LYS A 94 -7.85 -3.79 -9.06
CA LYS A 94 -8.62 -4.66 -9.95
C LYS A 94 -10.06 -4.86 -9.46
N TRP A 95 -10.23 -4.95 -8.13
CA TRP A 95 -11.51 -5.22 -7.50
C TRP A 95 -11.90 -4.09 -6.55
N ARG A 96 -13.04 -3.47 -6.83
CA ARG A 96 -13.57 -2.34 -6.08
C ARG A 96 -14.98 -2.64 -5.59
N VAL A 97 -15.25 -2.19 -4.36
CA VAL A 97 -16.58 -2.22 -3.74
C VAL A 97 -16.94 -0.80 -3.38
N TRP A 98 -18.10 -0.34 -3.82
CA TRP A 98 -18.66 0.96 -3.45
C TRP A 98 -19.71 0.76 -2.37
N LEU A 99 -19.60 1.51 -1.28
CA LEU A 99 -20.56 1.49 -0.19
C LEU A 99 -21.77 2.38 -0.46
N LYS A 100 -22.86 2.08 0.24
CA LYS A 100 -23.98 3.00 0.40
C LYS A 100 -23.66 4.00 1.52
N PRO A 101 -24.21 5.23 1.47
CA PRO A 101 -24.01 6.23 2.53
C PRO A 101 -24.37 5.71 3.94
N THR A 102 -25.34 4.80 4.04
CA THR A 102 -25.75 4.18 5.31
C THR A 102 -24.68 3.28 5.93
N ALA A 103 -23.75 2.77 5.13
CA ALA A 103 -22.69 1.85 5.57
C ALA A 103 -21.30 2.51 5.65
N GLU A 104 -21.11 3.67 5.02
CA GLU A 104 -19.84 4.41 5.04
C GLU A 104 -19.39 4.73 6.46
N GLN A 105 -20.26 5.29 7.30
CA GLN A 105 -19.91 5.67 8.66
C GLN A 105 -19.48 4.45 9.50
N GLN A 106 -20.16 3.31 9.33
CA GLN A 106 -19.80 2.08 10.04
C GLN A 106 -18.42 1.59 9.61
N PHE A 107 -18.11 1.65 8.32
CA PHE A 107 -16.82 1.28 7.77
C PHE A 107 -15.69 2.21 8.23
N LEU A 108 -15.92 3.52 8.27
CA LEU A 108 -14.97 4.52 8.77
C LEU A 108 -14.62 4.32 10.25
N TYR A 109 -15.55 3.79 11.04
CA TYR A 109 -15.29 3.39 12.43
C TYR A 109 -14.61 2.02 12.58
N GLY A 110 -14.23 1.38 11.47
CA GLY A 110 -13.52 0.11 11.46
C GLY A 110 -14.41 -1.13 11.58
N ASN A 111 -15.72 -1.00 11.36
CA ASN A 111 -16.61 -2.16 11.30
C ASN A 111 -16.54 -2.85 9.93
N ASN A 112 -16.91 -4.13 9.91
CA ASN A 112 -17.04 -4.88 8.67
C ASN A 112 -18.22 -4.38 7.83
N VAL A 113 -18.07 -4.42 6.51
CA VAL A 113 -19.14 -4.07 5.57
C VAL A 113 -20.15 -5.22 5.49
N LEU A 114 -21.40 -4.94 5.82
CA LEU A 114 -22.50 -5.90 5.67
C LEU A 114 -23.00 -5.93 4.22
N LYS A 115 -23.51 -7.08 3.76
CA LYS A 115 -24.04 -7.25 2.39
C LYS A 115 -25.08 -6.19 2.01
N ASN A 116 -25.90 -5.75 2.96
CA ASN A 116 -26.92 -4.73 2.74
C ASN A 116 -26.33 -3.34 2.45
N GLY A 117 -25.12 -3.08 2.96
CA GLY A 117 -24.37 -1.83 2.81
C GLY A 117 -23.56 -1.74 1.52
N VAL A 118 -23.47 -2.82 0.74
CA VAL A 118 -22.79 -2.82 -0.56
C VAL A 118 -23.72 -2.18 -1.61
N GLY A 119 -23.23 -1.12 -2.26
CA GLY A 119 -23.92 -0.45 -3.35
C GLY A 119 -23.59 -1.10 -4.70
N ARG A 120 -22.31 -1.15 -5.05
CA ARG A 120 -21.80 -1.76 -6.29
C ARG A 120 -20.56 -2.58 -5.98
N MET A 121 -20.38 -3.71 -6.66
CA MET A 121 -19.15 -4.49 -6.61
C MET A 121 -18.70 -4.83 -8.03
N THR A 122 -17.40 -5.01 -8.21
CA THR A 122 -16.84 -5.52 -9.48
C THR A 122 -17.22 -7.00 -9.64
N GLU A 123 -17.49 -7.46 -10.86
CA GLU A 123 -17.75 -8.89 -11.11
C GLU A 123 -16.45 -9.71 -11.14
N GLY A 124 -16.48 -10.96 -10.69
CA GLY A 124 -15.28 -11.82 -10.62
C GLY A 124 -14.33 -11.46 -9.47
N THR A 125 -14.86 -10.97 -8.36
CA THR A 125 -14.13 -10.61 -7.15
C THR A 125 -13.47 -11.80 -6.46
N GLY A 126 -12.16 -11.72 -6.25
CA GLY A 126 -11.42 -12.64 -5.37
C GLY A 126 -11.51 -12.24 -3.88
N ASP A 127 -10.82 -13.00 -3.02
CA ASP A 127 -10.93 -12.92 -1.54
C ASP A 127 -10.54 -11.57 -0.89
N ARG A 128 -9.91 -10.63 -1.62
CA ARG A 128 -9.46 -9.33 -1.06
C ARG A 128 -9.84 -8.16 -1.96
N LEU A 129 -10.50 -7.18 -1.36
CA LEU A 129 -11.16 -6.07 -2.05
C LEU A 129 -10.63 -4.74 -1.53
N ILE A 130 -10.59 -3.74 -2.41
CA ILE A 130 -10.45 -2.33 -2.00
C ILE A 130 -11.84 -1.74 -1.92
N ILE A 131 -12.17 -1.19 -0.75
CA ILE A 131 -13.46 -0.56 -0.49
C ILE A 131 -13.31 0.94 -0.74
N TYR A 132 -14.25 1.47 -1.49
CA TYR A 132 -14.46 2.87 -1.79
C TYR A 132 -15.74 3.37 -1.12
#